data_AF-A0A5B8XMP7-F1
#
_entry.id   AF-A0A5B8XMP7-F1
#
_cell.length_a   1.000
_cell.length_b   1.000
_cell.length_c   1.000
_cell.angle_alpha   90.00
_cell.angle_beta   90.00
_cell.angle_gamma   90.00
#
_symmetry.space_group_name_H-M   'P 1'
#
loop_
_entity.id
_entity.type
_entity.pdbx_description
1 polymer ?
#
loop_
_entity_poly.entity_id
_entity_poly.type
_entity_poly.pdbx_seq_one_letter_code
_entity_poly.pdbx_strand_id
1 'polypeptide(L)'
;MKRQELKVQVAEADVDDVIEIAAKMMAEEEGQLSLTELQEVGEELDIPAEYVERAQKELVEQRKREKAELEAKVAFKRNVFLAGGGAAVVLVLVLGVGTMTTGSTLAAIHADVEAARAQVENVKARKASVEELYKGQPDSPDKMAELMGAENRVRVETKRYSEAAAAYNRKAGGFFSGMARAVKGLPAEVPTTP
;
A
#
# COMPACT_ATOMS: atom_id res chain seq x y z
N MET A 1 -35.43 -30.01 36.95
CA MET A 1 -34.62 -29.20 36.01
C MET A 1 -33.50 -28.52 36.79
N LYS A 2 -32.24 -28.90 36.58
CA LYS A 2 -31.06 -28.27 37.21
C LYS A 2 -30.56 -27.13 36.32
N ARG A 3 -30.53 -25.88 36.81
CA ARG A 3 -29.79 -24.78 36.15
C ARG A 3 -28.30 -25.13 36.19
N GLN A 4 -27.67 -25.26 35.04
CA GLN A 4 -26.21 -25.26 34.93
C GLN A 4 -25.73 -23.82 35.16
N GLU A 5 -24.95 -23.61 36.22
CA GLU A 5 -24.17 -22.39 36.40
C GLU A 5 -23.07 -22.38 35.32
N LEU A 6 -23.18 -21.48 34.34
CA LEU A 6 -22.07 -21.18 33.43
C LEU A 6 -20.96 -20.51 34.26
N LYS A 7 -19.89 -21.25 34.55
CA LYS A 7 -18.65 -20.67 35.08
C LYS A 7 -18.01 -19.81 34.00
N VAL A 8 -18.26 -18.52 34.04
CA VAL A 8 -17.54 -17.52 33.23
C VAL A 8 -16.11 -17.46 33.76
N GLN A 9 -15.16 -17.99 32.99
CA GLN A 9 -13.74 -17.89 33.31
C GLN A 9 -13.22 -16.57 32.73
N VAL A 10 -12.72 -15.70 33.58
CA VAL A 10 -12.09 -14.42 33.20
C VAL A 10 -10.59 -14.70 32.98
N ALA A 11 -10.02 -14.18 31.90
CA ALA A 11 -8.59 -14.35 31.62
C ALA A 11 -7.76 -13.56 32.63
N GLU A 12 -6.59 -14.09 33.02
CA GLU A 12 -5.72 -13.48 34.03
C GLU A 12 -5.28 -12.04 33.67
N ALA A 13 -5.13 -11.75 32.37
CA ALA A 13 -4.82 -10.41 31.87
C ALA A 13 -5.97 -9.39 32.04
N ASP A 14 -7.20 -9.86 32.24
CA ASP A 14 -8.39 -9.02 32.40
C ASP A 14 -8.79 -8.86 33.88
N VAL A 15 -8.06 -9.49 34.81
CA VAL A 15 -8.38 -9.46 36.25
C VAL A 15 -8.20 -8.06 36.84
N ASP A 16 -7.12 -7.38 36.48
CA ASP A 16 -6.86 -6.02 36.92
C ASP A 16 -7.92 -5.04 36.39
N ASP A 17 -8.34 -5.21 35.14
CA ASP A 17 -9.44 -4.44 34.52
C ASP A 17 -10.78 -4.69 35.24
N VAL A 18 -11.06 -5.95 35.61
CA VAL A 18 -12.29 -6.29 36.36
C VAL A 18 -12.27 -5.71 37.77
N ILE A 19 -11.13 -5.72 38.46
CA ILE A 19 -10.99 -5.11 39.80
C ILE A 19 -11.10 -3.58 39.71
N GLU A 20 -10.50 -2.95 38.69
CA GLU A 20 -10.64 -1.51 38.44
C GLU A 20 -12.09 -1.12 38.14
N ILE A 21 -12.78 -1.89 37.28
CA ILE A 21 -14.20 -1.69 36.99
C ILE A 21 -15.04 -1.88 38.26
N ALA A 22 -14.77 -2.90 39.07
CA ALA A 22 -15.49 -3.16 40.31
C ALA A 22 -15.26 -2.05 41.36
N ALA A 23 -14.02 -1.59 41.53
CA ALA A 23 -13.70 -0.46 42.41
C ALA A 23 -14.38 0.83 41.95
N LYS A 24 -14.44 1.06 40.64
CA LYS A 24 -15.16 2.19 40.05
C LYS A 24 -16.67 2.07 40.23
N MET A 25 -17.25 0.87 40.09
CA MET A 25 -18.68 0.63 40.33
C MET A 25 -19.04 0.85 41.80
N MET A 26 -18.22 0.36 42.75
CA MET A 26 -18.44 0.61 44.17
C MET A 26 -18.37 2.12 44.49
N ALA A 27 -17.39 2.84 43.93
CA ALA A 27 -17.30 4.29 44.10
C ALA A 27 -18.45 5.07 43.44
N GLU A 28 -18.98 4.57 42.32
CA GLU A 28 -20.16 5.14 41.67
C GLU A 28 -21.45 4.86 42.45
N GLU A 29 -21.59 3.69 43.10
CA GLU A 29 -22.73 3.35 43.95
C GLU A 29 -22.72 4.09 45.30
N GLU A 30 -21.56 4.22 45.96
CA GLU A 30 -21.42 4.95 47.23
C GLU A 30 -21.76 6.45 47.13
N GLY A 31 -21.69 7.03 45.93
CA GLY A 31 -22.02 8.44 45.66
C GLY A 31 -23.45 8.71 45.17
N GLN A 32 -24.32 7.70 45.15
CA GLN A 32 -25.69 7.82 44.63
C GLN A 32 -26.72 7.75 45.75
N LEU A 33 -27.20 8.91 46.20
CA LEU A 33 -28.39 9.01 47.03
C LEU A 33 -29.63 8.69 46.19
N SER A 34 -30.53 7.86 46.72
CA SER A 34 -31.84 7.63 46.14
C SER A 34 -32.67 8.92 46.13
N LEU A 35 -33.70 9.00 45.26
CA LEU A 35 -34.54 10.19 45.16
C LEU A 35 -35.18 10.56 46.51
N THR A 36 -35.52 9.56 47.33
CA THR A 36 -36.08 9.75 48.67
C THR A 36 -35.05 10.33 49.64
N GLU A 37 -33.81 9.85 49.63
CA GLU A 37 -32.72 10.39 50.47
C GLU A 37 -32.31 11.81 50.05
N LEU A 38 -32.36 12.12 48.74
CA LEU A 38 -32.13 13.48 48.23
C LEU A 38 -33.25 14.46 48.64
N GLN A 39 -34.49 13.98 48.75
CA GLN A 39 -35.62 14.77 49.22
C GLN A 39 -35.55 15.04 50.72
N GLU A 40 -35.10 14.06 51.52
CA GLU A 40 -34.87 14.21 52.97
C GLU A 40 -33.74 15.22 53.26
N VAL A 41 -32.62 15.13 52.52
CA VAL A 41 -31.53 16.12 52.62
C VAL A 41 -31.98 17.50 52.09
N GLY A 42 -32.82 17.53 51.05
CA GLY A 42 -33.42 18.77 50.54
C GLY A 42 -34.33 19.45 51.57
N GLU A 43 -35.12 18.66 52.31
CA GLU A 43 -35.99 19.12 53.39
C GLU A 43 -35.18 19.72 54.55
N GLU A 44 -34.07 19.09 54.95
CA GLU A 44 -33.14 19.63 55.97
C GLU A 44 -32.51 20.98 55.56
N LEU A 45 -32.41 21.23 54.26
CA LEU A 45 -31.85 22.45 53.67
C LEU A 45 -32.92 23.48 53.22
N ASP A 46 -34.18 23.30 53.61
CA ASP A 46 -35.33 24.13 53.20
C ASP A 46 -35.57 24.20 51.66
N ILE A 47 -35.22 23.14 50.93
CA ILE A 47 -35.41 23.01 49.47
C ILE A 47 -36.68 22.20 49.17
N PRO A 48 -37.67 22.76 48.44
CA PRO A 48 -38.90 22.01 48.12
C PRO A 48 -38.63 20.80 47.21
N ALA A 49 -39.31 19.68 47.47
CA ALA A 49 -39.12 18.40 46.77
C ALA A 49 -39.27 18.48 45.24
N GLU A 50 -40.11 19.39 44.73
CA GLU A 50 -40.28 19.64 43.29
C GLU A 50 -38.97 20.09 42.61
N TYR A 51 -38.16 20.90 43.30
CA TYR A 51 -36.88 21.36 42.77
C TYR A 51 -35.82 20.27 42.78
N VAL A 52 -35.85 19.37 43.78
CA VAL A 52 -34.95 18.20 43.85
C VAL A 52 -35.22 17.23 42.70
N GLU A 53 -36.50 16.94 42.41
CA GLU A 53 -36.89 16.07 41.28
C GLU A 53 -36.49 16.66 39.92
N ARG A 54 -36.73 17.97 39.72
CA ARG A 54 -36.34 18.67 38.49
C ARG A 54 -34.82 18.70 38.30
N ALA A 55 -34.06 18.98 39.36
CA ALA A 55 -32.60 18.99 39.31
C ALA A 55 -32.03 17.60 38.99
N GLN A 56 -32.59 16.54 39.57
CA GLN A 56 -32.18 15.16 39.25
C GLN A 56 -32.47 14.84 37.78
N LYS A 57 -33.67 15.16 37.29
CA LYS A 57 -34.05 14.89 35.90
C LYS A 57 -33.15 15.62 34.90
N GLU A 58 -32.86 16.90 35.13
CA GLU A 58 -31.96 17.68 34.29
C GLU A 58 -30.52 17.14 34.32
N LEU A 59 -30.02 16.74 35.48
CA LEU A 59 -28.67 16.18 35.64
C LEU A 59 -28.52 14.82 34.93
N VAL A 60 -29.56 13.98 34.98
CA VAL A 60 -29.59 12.71 34.23
C VAL A 60 -29.60 12.97 32.72
N GLU A 61 -30.38 13.94 32.26
CA GLU A 61 -30.39 14.33 30.84
C GLU A 61 -29.05 14.89 30.38
N GLN A 62 -28.40 15.74 31.19
CA GLN A 62 -27.07 16.28 30.89
C GLN A 62 -26.02 15.17 30.80
N ARG A 63 -25.95 14.27 31.79
CA ARG A 63 -25.02 13.13 31.76
C ARG A 63 -25.27 12.21 30.57
N LYS A 64 -26.53 12.00 30.17
CA LYS A 64 -26.87 11.24 28.96
C LYS A 64 -26.34 11.92 27.70
N ARG A 65 -26.47 13.25 27.59
CA ARG A 65 -25.93 14.03 26.47
C ARG A 65 -24.41 13.99 26.44
N GLU A 66 -23.75 14.17 27.58
CA GLU A 66 -22.28 14.10 27.68
C GLU A 66 -21.74 12.71 27.33
N LYS A 67 -22.36 11.64 27.84
CA LYS A 67 -22.00 10.26 27.48
C LYS A 67 -22.24 10.00 25.99
N ALA A 68 -23.37 10.43 25.44
CA ALA A 68 -23.66 10.29 24.01
C ALA A 68 -22.66 11.06 23.14
N GLU A 69 -22.23 12.26 23.56
CA GLU A 69 -21.19 13.02 22.88
C GLU A 69 -19.81 12.34 22.94
N LEU A 70 -19.44 11.80 24.10
CA LEU A 70 -18.20 11.06 24.29
C LEU A 70 -18.20 9.78 23.43
N GLU A 71 -19.28 9.01 23.47
CA GLU A 71 -19.47 7.82 22.65
C GLU A 71 -19.43 8.15 21.15
N ALA A 72 -20.07 9.24 20.72
CA ALA A 72 -20.02 9.70 19.33
C ALA A 72 -18.59 10.11 18.91
N LYS A 73 -17.86 10.83 19.76
CA LYS A 73 -16.45 11.24 19.51
C LYS A 73 -15.52 10.02 19.44
N VAL A 74 -15.70 9.05 20.32
CA VAL A 74 -14.90 7.80 20.34
C VAL A 74 -15.23 6.92 19.14
N ALA A 75 -16.51 6.73 18.83
CA ALA A 75 -16.95 5.96 17.67
C ALA A 75 -16.44 6.56 16.36
N PHE A 76 -16.49 7.90 16.24
CA PHE A 76 -15.94 8.61 15.09
C PHE A 76 -14.43 8.39 14.93
N LYS A 77 -13.65 8.58 16.01
CA LYS A 77 -12.19 8.34 15.98
C LYS A 77 -11.83 6.90 15.60
N ARG A 78 -12.53 5.91 16.15
CA ARG A 78 -12.32 4.49 15.84
C ARG A 78 -12.60 4.18 14.36
N ASN A 79 -13.70 4.68 13.83
CA ASN A 79 -14.08 4.45 12.44
C ASN A 79 -13.12 5.13 11.46
N VAL A 80 -12.65 6.35 11.76
CA VAL A 80 -11.62 7.03 10.96
C VAL A 80 -10.28 6.29 11.00
N PHE A 81 -9.87 5.79 12.17
CA PHE A 81 -8.62 5.03 12.31
C PHE A 81 -8.65 3.71 11.54
N LEU A 82 -9.76 2.96 11.62
CA LEU A 82 -9.95 1.71 10.88
C LEU A 82 -10.05 1.95 9.37
N ALA A 83 -10.77 2.98 8.93
CA ALA A 83 -10.87 3.35 7.52
C ALA A 83 -9.51 3.82 6.96
N GLY A 84 -8.76 4.62 7.73
CA GLY A 84 -7.42 5.09 7.37
C GLY A 84 -6.40 3.95 7.27
N GLY A 85 -6.42 3.02 8.24
CA GLY A 85 -5.59 1.81 8.22
C GLY A 85 -5.90 0.91 7.02
N GLY A 86 -7.18 0.67 6.73
CA GLY A 86 -7.60 -0.10 5.56
C GLY A 86 -7.16 0.51 4.24
N ALA A 87 -7.30 1.84 4.08
CA ALA A 87 -6.89 2.55 2.88
C ALA A 87 -5.37 2.46 2.63
N ALA A 88 -4.55 2.55 3.68
CA ALA A 88 -3.09 2.43 3.58
C ALA A 88 -2.66 1.01 3.14
N VAL A 89 -3.29 -0.04 3.70
CA VAL A 89 -3.00 -1.43 3.31
C VAL A 89 -3.38 -1.68 1.85
N VAL A 90 -4.55 -1.19 1.41
CA VAL A 90 -4.96 -1.28 0.00
C VAL A 90 -3.99 -0.54 -0.92
N LEU A 91 -3.53 0.65 -0.54
CA LEU A 91 -2.54 1.40 -1.31
C LEU A 91 -1.22 0.63 -1.45
N VAL A 92 -0.71 0.05 -0.37
CA VAL A 92 0.51 -0.77 -0.39
C VAL A 92 0.33 -2.02 -1.26
N LEU A 93 -0.82 -2.70 -1.19
CA LEU A 93 -1.13 -3.85 -2.02
C LEU A 93 -1.20 -3.48 -3.51
N VAL A 94 -1.86 -2.37 -3.86
CA VAL A 94 -1.95 -1.89 -5.25
C VAL A 94 -0.57 -1.52 -5.79
N LEU A 95 0.25 -0.81 -5.00
CA LEU A 95 1.63 -0.48 -5.38
C LEU A 95 2.51 -1.73 -5.50
N GLY A 96 2.39 -2.68 -4.57
CA GLY A 96 3.13 -3.95 -4.59
C GLY A 96 2.78 -4.83 -5.78
N VAL A 97 1.49 -5.07 -6.04
CA VAL A 97 1.03 -5.88 -7.18
C VAL A 97 1.38 -5.21 -8.52
N GLY A 98 1.21 -3.90 -8.61
CA GLY A 98 1.55 -3.13 -9.82
C GLY A 98 3.04 -3.18 -10.16
N THR A 99 3.91 -3.11 -9.14
CA THR A 99 5.38 -3.19 -9.32
C THR A 99 5.85 -4.62 -9.65
N MET A 100 5.25 -5.65 -9.05
CA MET A 100 5.63 -7.05 -9.34
C MET A 100 5.29 -7.47 -10.78
N THR A 101 4.08 -7.16 -11.26
CA THR A 101 3.62 -7.56 -12.60
C THR A 101 4.27 -6.73 -13.71
N THR A 102 4.43 -5.43 -13.49
CA THR A 102 5.08 -4.53 -14.46
C THR A 102 6.60 -4.73 -14.47
N GLY A 103 7.22 -4.95 -13.31
CA GLY A 103 8.67 -5.10 -13.18
C GLY A 103 9.21 -6.42 -13.72
N SER A 104 8.47 -7.53 -13.66
CA SER A 104 8.87 -8.77 -14.34
C SER A 104 8.88 -8.60 -15.85
N THR A 105 7.85 -7.94 -16.40
CA THR A 105 7.74 -7.74 -17.85
C THR A 105 8.73 -6.70 -18.38
N LEU A 106 9.02 -5.64 -17.62
CA LEU A 106 9.98 -4.61 -18.03
C LEU A 106 11.42 -5.14 -18.01
N ALA A 107 11.76 -5.98 -17.03
CA ALA A 107 13.06 -6.65 -16.98
C ALA A 107 13.26 -7.62 -18.16
N ALA A 108 12.21 -8.36 -18.55
CA ALA A 108 12.28 -9.22 -19.73
C ALA A 108 12.54 -8.42 -21.01
N ILE A 109 11.83 -7.30 -21.21
CA ILE A 109 12.03 -6.43 -22.38
C ILE A 109 13.43 -5.81 -22.37
N HIS A 110 13.99 -5.48 -21.20
CA HIS A 110 15.37 -5.02 -21.10
C HIS A 110 16.38 -6.10 -21.53
N ALA A 111 16.17 -7.35 -21.09
CA ALA A 111 17.01 -8.48 -21.51
C ALA A 111 16.95 -8.71 -23.02
N ASP A 112 15.78 -8.52 -23.66
CA ASP A 112 15.65 -8.58 -25.12
C ASP A 112 16.47 -7.48 -25.83
N VAL A 113 16.54 -6.27 -25.26
CA VAL A 113 17.38 -5.18 -25.79
C VAL A 113 18.85 -5.53 -25.69
N GLU A 114 19.30 -6.08 -24.55
CA GLU A 114 20.70 -6.50 -24.36
C GLU A 114 21.07 -7.63 -25.33
N ALA A 115 20.18 -8.62 -25.51
CA ALA A 115 20.39 -9.68 -26.49
C ALA A 115 20.47 -9.15 -27.92
N ALA A 116 19.59 -8.21 -28.30
CA ALA A 116 19.63 -7.57 -29.62
C ALA A 116 20.92 -6.75 -29.82
N ARG A 117 21.41 -6.08 -28.76
CA ARG A 117 22.69 -5.35 -28.81
C ARG A 117 23.86 -6.29 -29.07
N ALA A 118 23.94 -7.38 -28.32
CA ALA A 118 24.98 -8.39 -28.52
C ALA A 118 24.93 -8.98 -29.94
N GLN A 119 23.73 -9.17 -30.50
CA GLN A 119 23.57 -9.61 -31.88
C GLN A 119 24.10 -8.60 -32.90
N VAL A 120 23.85 -7.30 -32.70
CA VAL A 120 24.41 -6.22 -33.54
C VAL A 120 25.93 -6.23 -33.48
N GLU A 121 26.51 -6.34 -32.28
CA GLU A 121 27.97 -6.39 -32.09
C GLU A 121 28.58 -7.60 -32.80
N ASN A 122 27.95 -8.76 -32.71
CA ASN A 122 28.37 -9.96 -33.43
C ASN A 122 28.35 -9.77 -34.95
N VAL A 123 27.28 -9.18 -35.52
CA VAL A 123 27.23 -8.96 -36.97
C VAL A 123 28.18 -7.86 -37.44
N LYS A 124 28.42 -6.81 -36.63
CA LYS A 124 29.45 -5.79 -36.91
C LYS A 124 30.86 -6.43 -36.92
N ALA A 125 31.16 -7.30 -35.97
CA ALA A 125 32.43 -8.03 -35.93
C ALA A 125 32.60 -8.98 -37.13
N ARG A 126 31.53 -9.69 -37.52
CA ARG A 126 31.53 -10.53 -38.73
C ARG A 126 31.73 -9.70 -40.00
N LYS A 127 31.06 -8.56 -40.11
CA LYS A 127 31.28 -7.64 -41.23
C LYS A 127 32.75 -7.21 -41.32
N ALA A 128 33.36 -6.80 -40.21
CA ALA A 128 34.78 -6.43 -40.18
C ALA A 128 35.69 -7.59 -40.62
N SER A 129 35.37 -8.84 -40.25
CA SER A 129 36.13 -10.01 -40.71
C SER A 129 36.00 -10.26 -42.22
N VAL A 130 34.83 -10.01 -42.80
CA VAL A 130 34.61 -10.08 -44.26
C VAL A 130 35.38 -8.97 -44.96
N GLU A 131 35.31 -7.74 -44.46
CA GLU A 131 36.07 -6.60 -45.00
C GLU A 131 37.58 -6.88 -45.00
N GLU A 132 38.13 -7.46 -43.93
CA GLU A 132 39.54 -7.80 -43.85
C GLU A 132 39.92 -8.95 -44.82
N LEU A 133 39.07 -9.97 -44.99
CA LEU A 133 39.31 -11.07 -45.94
C LEU A 133 39.43 -10.57 -47.39
N TYR A 134 38.61 -9.60 -47.76
CA TYR A 134 38.59 -9.04 -49.12
C TYR A 134 39.52 -7.84 -49.31
N LYS A 135 40.28 -7.47 -48.28
CA LYS A 135 41.24 -6.37 -48.33
C LYS A 135 42.38 -6.70 -49.28
N GLY A 136 42.64 -5.80 -50.23
CA GLY A 136 43.67 -5.99 -51.25
C GLY A 136 43.27 -6.94 -52.40
N GLN A 137 42.09 -7.55 -52.37
CA GLN A 137 41.55 -8.25 -53.53
C GLN A 137 41.01 -7.25 -54.57
N PRO A 138 41.19 -7.53 -55.88
CA PRO A 138 40.61 -6.71 -56.93
C PRO A 138 39.08 -6.68 -56.80
N ASP A 139 38.46 -5.59 -57.23
CA ASP A 139 37.00 -5.49 -57.19
C ASP A 139 36.38 -6.50 -58.15
N SER A 140 35.53 -7.36 -57.58
CA SER A 140 34.79 -8.38 -58.31
C SER A 140 33.31 -8.34 -57.91
N PRO A 141 32.40 -8.80 -58.77
CA PRO A 141 30.98 -8.92 -58.44
C PRO A 141 30.74 -9.73 -57.15
N ASP A 142 31.51 -10.81 -56.95
CA ASP A 142 31.41 -11.67 -55.77
C ASP A 142 31.81 -10.94 -54.48
N LYS A 143 32.93 -10.18 -54.51
CA LYS A 143 33.36 -9.34 -53.39
C LYS A 143 32.29 -8.31 -53.03
N MET A 144 31.71 -7.64 -54.02
CA MET A 144 30.64 -6.67 -53.80
C MET A 144 29.39 -7.33 -53.20
N ALA A 145 29.00 -8.51 -53.69
CA ALA A 145 27.85 -9.24 -53.17
C ALA A 145 28.03 -9.63 -51.70
N GLU A 146 29.19 -10.14 -51.31
CA GLU A 146 29.50 -10.50 -49.92
C GLU A 146 29.52 -9.29 -48.98
N LEU A 147 30.16 -8.19 -49.39
CA LEU A 147 30.19 -6.94 -48.61
C LEU A 147 28.78 -6.32 -48.46
N MET A 148 28.00 -6.28 -49.54
CA MET A 148 26.60 -5.83 -49.50
C MET A 148 25.74 -6.74 -48.62
N GLY A 149 25.95 -8.05 -48.67
CA GLY A 149 25.25 -9.02 -47.82
C GLY A 149 25.55 -8.81 -46.33
N ALA A 150 26.82 -8.57 -45.99
CA ALA A 150 27.25 -8.27 -44.63
C ALA A 150 26.68 -6.93 -44.12
N GLU A 151 26.74 -5.87 -44.93
CA GLU A 151 26.15 -4.57 -44.61
C GLU A 151 24.63 -4.67 -44.42
N ASN A 152 23.93 -5.40 -45.30
CA ASN A 152 22.50 -5.60 -45.19
C ASN A 152 22.13 -6.32 -43.88
N ARG A 153 22.93 -7.30 -43.45
CA ARG A 153 22.72 -7.99 -42.17
C ARG A 153 22.89 -7.05 -40.98
N VAL A 154 23.92 -6.19 -40.98
CA VAL A 154 24.12 -5.17 -39.93
C VAL A 154 22.91 -4.23 -39.88
N ARG A 155 22.42 -3.76 -41.04
CA ARG A 155 21.25 -2.89 -41.12
C ARG A 155 19.99 -3.55 -40.55
N VAL A 156 19.75 -4.82 -40.86
CA VAL A 156 18.59 -5.57 -40.34
C VAL A 156 18.67 -5.74 -38.83
N GLU A 157 19.81 -6.17 -38.27
CA GLU A 157 19.94 -6.34 -36.82
C GLU A 157 19.92 -5.01 -36.08
N THR A 158 20.50 -3.95 -36.65
CA THR A 158 20.42 -2.59 -36.10
C THR A 158 18.96 -2.15 -35.99
N LYS A 159 18.16 -2.40 -37.03
CA LYS A 159 16.72 -2.12 -37.00
C LYS A 159 16.02 -2.91 -35.90
N ARG A 160 16.31 -4.20 -35.74
CA ARG A 160 15.74 -5.04 -34.66
C ARG A 160 16.11 -4.51 -33.27
N TYR A 161 17.36 -4.09 -33.06
CA TYR A 161 17.79 -3.43 -31.84
C TYR A 161 17.00 -2.15 -31.59
N SER A 162 16.87 -1.27 -32.60
CA SER A 162 16.11 -0.02 -32.48
C SER A 162 14.64 -0.27 -32.13
N GLU A 163 14.02 -1.30 -32.72
CA GLU A 163 12.63 -1.71 -32.43
C GLU A 163 12.47 -2.21 -30.98
N ALA A 164 13.42 -3.02 -30.49
CA ALA A 164 13.46 -3.49 -29.10
C ALA A 164 13.67 -2.32 -28.12
N ALA A 165 14.64 -1.45 -28.40
CA ALA A 165 14.92 -0.25 -27.61
C ALA A 165 13.70 0.69 -27.53
N ALA A 166 13.01 0.89 -28.65
CA ALA A 166 11.78 1.67 -28.68
C ALA A 166 10.65 1.01 -27.87
N ALA A 167 10.53 -0.33 -27.90
CA ALA A 167 9.56 -1.05 -27.08
C ALA A 167 9.83 -0.89 -25.58
N TYR A 168 11.11 -0.96 -25.17
CA TYR A 168 11.52 -0.66 -23.80
C TYR A 168 11.14 0.77 -23.40
N ASN A 169 11.56 1.77 -24.19
CA ASN A 169 11.34 3.18 -23.89
C ASN A 169 9.85 3.53 -23.78
N ARG A 170 8.99 2.98 -24.66
CA ARG A 170 7.53 3.16 -24.56
C ARG A 170 6.96 2.64 -23.25
N LYS A 171 7.45 1.49 -22.76
CA LYS A 171 6.93 0.86 -21.54
C LYS A 171 7.54 1.44 -20.27
N ALA A 172 8.78 1.91 -20.33
CA ALA A 172 9.52 2.48 -19.21
C ALA A 172 8.92 3.80 -18.70
N GLY A 173 8.14 4.53 -19.51
CA GLY A 173 7.58 5.85 -19.18
C GLY A 173 6.38 5.88 -18.21
N GLY A 174 5.78 4.74 -17.87
CA GLY A 174 4.62 4.69 -16.96
C GLY A 174 4.97 4.93 -15.48
N PHE A 175 4.01 5.41 -14.68
CA PHE A 175 4.19 5.63 -13.23
C PHE A 175 4.67 4.36 -12.49
N PHE A 176 3.96 3.24 -12.66
CA PHE A 176 4.33 1.96 -12.05
C PHE A 176 5.64 1.39 -12.63
N SER A 177 5.93 1.64 -13.91
CA SER A 177 7.22 1.30 -14.53
C SER A 177 8.37 2.08 -13.88
N GLY A 178 8.16 3.36 -13.55
CA GLY A 178 9.13 4.20 -12.85
C GLY A 178 9.55 3.60 -11.51
N MET A 179 8.59 3.19 -10.69
CA MET A 179 8.86 2.50 -9.42
C MET A 179 9.54 1.15 -9.64
N ALA A 180 9.07 0.35 -10.59
CA ALA A 180 9.66 -0.96 -10.89
C ALA A 180 11.12 -0.85 -11.36
N ARG A 181 11.46 0.18 -12.15
CA ARG A 181 12.85 0.48 -12.55
C ARG A 181 13.74 0.77 -11.36
N ALA A 182 13.28 1.62 -10.44
CA ALA A 182 14.03 1.97 -9.23
C ALA A 182 14.33 0.74 -8.36
N VAL A 183 13.34 -0.15 -8.18
CA VAL A 183 13.50 -1.37 -7.39
C VAL A 183 14.43 -2.38 -8.08
N LYS A 184 14.37 -2.51 -9.41
CA LYS A 184 15.15 -3.49 -10.17
C LYS A 184 16.48 -2.97 -10.73
N GLY A 185 16.81 -1.70 -10.51
CA GLY A 185 18.01 -1.07 -11.08
C GLY A 185 17.99 -0.97 -12.62
N LEU A 186 16.82 -0.87 -13.23
CA LEU A 186 16.68 -0.78 -14.70
C LEU A 186 16.83 0.67 -15.18
N PRO A 187 17.41 0.91 -16.36
CA PRO A 187 17.66 2.25 -16.87
C PRO A 187 16.37 3.00 -17.20
N ALA A 188 16.40 4.34 -17.14
CA ALA A 188 15.23 5.15 -17.48
C ALA A 188 14.85 5.02 -18.97
N GLU A 189 15.87 4.99 -19.82
CA GLU A 189 15.76 4.83 -21.27
C GLU A 189 16.99 4.07 -21.79
N VAL A 190 16.85 3.44 -22.95
CA VAL A 190 17.94 2.81 -23.68
C VAL A 190 18.13 3.51 -25.03
N PRO A 191 19.38 3.66 -25.52
CA PRO A 191 19.63 4.27 -26.83
C PRO A 191 18.90 3.50 -27.95
N THR A 192 18.24 4.19 -28.87
CA THR A 192 17.60 3.57 -30.04
C THR A 192 18.59 3.23 -31.14
N THR A 193 19.85 3.64 -31.00
CA THR A 193 20.95 3.33 -31.91
C THR A 193 22.05 2.57 -31.16
N PRO A 194 22.57 1.46 -31.73
CA PRO A 194 23.54 0.58 -31.08
C PRO A 194 25.01 1.03 -31.26
#